data_AF-A0A0P9H7Q0-F1
#
_entry.id   AF-A0A0P9H7Q0-F1
#
_cell.length_a   1.000
_cell.length_b   1.000
_cell.length_c   1.000
_cell.angle_alpha   90.00
_cell.angle_beta   90.00
_cell.angle_gamma   90.00
#
_symmetry.space_group_name_H-M   'P 1'
#
loop_
_entity.id
_entity.type
_entity.pdbx_description
1 polymer ?
#
loop_
_entity_poly.entity_id
_entity_poly.type
_entity_poly.pdbx_seq_one_letter_code
_entity_poly.pdbx_strand_id
1 'polypeptide(L)' 'MAQRRILQIEDPDDKRVLKNRAHAIKQFTPALQALAADMFETMHAANGVRLAAPQIGIS' A
#
# COMPACT_ATOMS: atom_id res chain seq x y z
N MET A 1 8.87 -8.47 -8.48
CA MET A 1 7.77 -8.24 -7.53
C MET A 1 8.45 -8.10 -6.18
N ALA A 2 8.05 -7.09 -5.41
CA ALA A 2 8.73 -6.73 -4.17
C ALA A 2 7.74 -6.65 -3.01
N GLN A 3 8.03 -7.38 -1.93
CA GLN A 3 7.30 -7.25 -0.67
C GLN A 3 7.55 -5.87 -0.05
N ARG A 4 6.47 -5.20 0.37
CA ARG A 4 6.51 -3.86 0.97
C ARG A 4 6.21 -3.91 2.46
N ARG A 5 6.76 -2.96 3.23
CA ARG A 5 6.46 -2.79 4.65
C ARG A 5 5.00 -2.34 4.82
N ILE A 6 4.23 -3.07 5.63
CA ILE A 6 2.88 -2.66 6.03
C ILE A 6 3.00 -1.72 7.24
N LEU A 7 2.50 -0.50 7.08
CA LEU A 7 2.50 0.54 8.11
C LEU A 7 1.62 0.15 9.30
N GLN A 8 2.06 0.50 10.51
CA GLN A 8 1.39 0.16 11.77
C GLN A 8 0.80 1.41 12.44
N ILE A 9 -0.34 1.29 13.12
CA ILE A 9 -1.04 2.47 13.69
C ILE A 9 -0.38 2.99 14.98
N GLU A 10 0.43 2.13 15.60
CA GLU A 10 1.19 2.38 16.82
C GLU A 10 2.38 3.31 16.57
N ASP A 11 2.95 3.26 15.36
CA ASP A 11 4.02 4.15 14.93
C ASP A 11 3.45 5.54 14.57
N PRO A 12 3.91 6.63 15.23
CA PRO A 12 3.37 7.97 15.00
C PRO A 12 3.54 8.48 13.57
N ASP A 13 4.61 8.11 12.87
CA ASP A 13 4.89 8.56 11.50
C ASP A 13 4.03 7.80 10.50
N ASP A 14 3.90 6.48 10.68
CA ASP A 14 3.00 5.63 9.91
C ASP A 14 1.54 6.09 10.06
N LYS A 15 1.12 6.38 11.29
CA LYS A 15 -0.23 6.84 11.62
C LYS A 15 -0.62 8.12 10.88
N ARG A 16 0.34 9.01 10.61
CA ARG A 16 0.08 10.24 9.83
C ARG A 16 -0.31 9.88 8.40
N VAL A 17 0.35 8.91 7.78
CA VAL A 17 0.03 8.45 6.42
C VAL A 17 -1.29 7.68 6.41
N LEU A 18 -1.50 6.76 7.36
CA LEU A 18 -2.70 5.93 7.44
C LEU A 18 -4.00 6.72 7.64
N LYS A 19 -3.92 7.93 8.21
CA LYS A 19 -5.06 8.83 8.39
C LYS A 19 -5.28 9.82 7.24
N ASN A 20 -4.36 9.91 6.30
CA ASN A 20 -4.49 10.79 5.15
C ASN A 20 -5.39 10.17 4.08
N ARG A 21 -6.13 11.02 3.38
CA ARG A 21 -6.93 10.60 2.23
C ARG A 21 -6.02 10.38 1.01
N ALA A 22 -6.13 9.21 0.40
CA ALA A 22 -5.46 8.91 -0.85
C ALA A 22 -6.00 9.76 -2.02
N HIS A 23 -5.14 10.02 -3.00
CA HIS A 23 -5.46 10.73 -4.22
C HIS A 23 -6.13 9.80 -5.23
N ALA A 24 -6.97 10.38 -6.09
CA ALA A 24 -7.53 9.65 -7.21
C ALA A 24 -6.43 9.34 -8.25
N ILE A 25 -6.38 8.09 -8.69
CA ILE A 25 -5.52 7.67 -9.79
C ILE A 25 -6.02 8.36 -11.07
N LYS A 26 -5.13 9.12 -11.73
CA LYS A 26 -5.44 9.83 -12.99
C LYS A 26 -4.97 9.11 -14.24
N GLN A 27 -4.00 8.19 -14.10
CA GLN A 27 -3.35 7.52 -15.22
C GLN A 27 -3.07 6.06 -14.87
N PHE A 28 -3.37 5.16 -15.80
CA PHE A 28 -3.11 3.72 -15.66
C PHE A 28 -1.85 3.38 -16.43
N THR A 29 -0.71 3.39 -15.73
CA THR A 29 0.61 3.14 -16.31
C THR A 29 1.11 1.73 -15.96
N PRO A 30 2.12 1.20 -16.65
CA PRO A 30 2.76 -0.07 -16.27
C PRO A 30 3.28 -0.07 -14.82
N ALA A 31 3.70 1.09 -14.31
CA ALA A 31 4.12 1.22 -12.92
C ALA A 31 2.98 0.99 -11.92
N LEU A 32 1.74 1.37 -12.28
CA LEU A 32 0.56 1.08 -11.47
C LEU A 32 0.26 -0.43 -11.44
N GLN A 33 0.43 -1.12 -12.56
CA GLN A 33 0.27 -2.58 -12.62
C GLN A 33 1.34 -3.28 -11.77
N ALA A 34 2.60 -2.83 -11.86
CA ALA A 34 3.67 -3.34 -11.01
C ALA A 34 3.39 -3.12 -9.51
N LEU A 35 2.90 -1.92 -9.15
CA LEU A 35 2.47 -1.63 -7.78
C LEU A 35 1.35 -2.56 -7.31
N ALA A 36 0.33 -2.78 -8.13
CA ALA A 36 -0.77 -3.68 -7.78
C ALA A 36 -0.25 -5.10 -7.53
N ALA A 37 0.72 -5.55 -8.33
CA ALA A 37 1.30 -6.87 -8.19
C ALA A 37 2.14 -7.00 -6.89
N ASP A 38 2.93 -5.97 -6.54
CA ASP A 38 3.62 -5.88 -5.24
C ASP A 38 2.63 -5.88 -4.06
N MET A 39 1.47 -5.23 -4.21
CA MET A 39 0.42 -5.20 -3.18
C MET A 39 -0.20 -6.58 -2.94
N PHE A 40 -0.49 -7.34 -4.00
CA PHE A 40 -0.98 -8.72 -3.86
C PHE A 40 0.05 -9.62 -3.18
N GLU A 41 1.32 -9.55 -3.61
CA GLU A 41 2.39 -10.31 -2.99
C GLU A 41 2.53 -9.98 -1.50
N THR A 42 2.55 -8.69 -1.15
CA THR A 42 2.62 -8.22 0.24
C THR A 42 1.43 -8.68 1.07
N MET A 43 0.21 -8.61 0.51
CA MET A 43 -1.01 -9.06 1.17
C MET A 43 -0.95 -10.56 1.48
N HIS A 44 -0.58 -11.38 0.51
CA HIS A 44 -0.47 -12.82 0.70
C HIS A 44 0.63 -13.20 1.69
N ALA A 45 1.80 -12.55 1.63
CA ALA A 45 2.90 -12.78 2.56
C ALA A 45 2.51 -12.44 4.02
N ALA A 46 1.63 -11.46 4.21
CA ALA A 46 1.09 -11.10 5.52
C ALA A 46 -0.12 -11.95 5.95
N ASN A 47 -0.49 -12.99 5.20
CA ASN A 47 -1.73 -13.76 5.38
C ASN A 47 -2.99 -12.87 5.43
N GLY A 48 -2.97 -11.74 4.72
CA GLY A 48 -4.06 -10.79 4.64
C GLY A 48 -5.08 -11.15 3.55
N VAL A 49 -6.31 -10.62 3.71
CA VAL A 49 -7.40 -10.79 2.73
C VAL A 49 -7.53 -9.55 1.81
N ARG A 50 -7.09 -8.38 2.29
CA ARG A 50 -7.14 -7.10 1.56
C ARG A 50 -5.94 -6.24 1.95
N LEU A 51 -5.52 -5.37 1.02
CA LEU A 51 -4.48 -4.36 1.25
C LEU A 51 -4.79 -3.09 0.44
N ALA A 52 -4.71 -1.92 1.07
CA ALA A 52 -4.87 -0.61 0.46
C ALA A 52 -3.52 0.09 0.29
N ALA A 53 -3.36 0.91 -0.75
CA ALA A 53 -2.09 1.59 -1.04
C ALA A 53 -1.55 2.44 0.14
N PRO A 54 -2.37 3.15 0.94
CA PRO A 54 -1.85 3.88 2.10
C PRO A 54 -1.20 2.99 3.16
N GLN A 55 -1.61 1.72 3.25
CA GLN A 55 -1.03 0.76 4.20
C GLN A 55 0.41 0.36 3.83
N ILE A 56 0.87 0.70 2.63
CA ILE A 56 2.27 0.53 2.19
C ILE A 56 2.93 1.87 1.87
N GLY A 57 2.40 2.98 2.41
CA GLY A 57 2.99 4.31 2.28
C GLY A 57 2.73 5.02 0.95
N ILE A 58 1.76 4.57 0.14
CA ILE A 58 1.40 5.21 -1.13
C ILE A 58 0.02 5.85 -1.04
N SER A 59 -0.12 7.12 -1.43
CA SER A 59 -1.37 7.89 -1.32
C SER A 59 -1.68 8.73 -2.53
#